data_AF-A0A6P0YRL7-F1
#
_entry.id   AF-A0A6P0YRL7-F1
#
_cell.length_a   1.000
_cell.length_b   1.000
_cell.length_c   1.000
_cell.angle_alpha   90.00
_cell.angle_beta   90.00
_cell.angle_gamma   90.00
#
_symmetry.space_group_name_H-M   'P 1'
#
loop_
_entity.id
_entity.type
_entity.pdbx_description
1 polymer ?
#
loop_
_entity_poly.entity_id
_entity_poly.type
_entity_poly.pdbx_seq_one_letter_code
_entity_poly.pdbx_strand_id
1 'polypeptide(L)'
;MTLPVSIASTNDSTSVYEEKTQAIARQLLQDSQERQSFLASLRDQMRWDDKLLNWTMGNSGLRVQMFRLIDCLPALTTKTEIARHMQDYLGDDSVELPQALKSLLNFANPDSMPGQVAATTFSTGVETLARKYISGETLKQSLKTIEQLRKQSMTFTMDLLGEAVVTETEAQAYLDQYLDLITQLTEASTRWKSVPQIDEAQGVALSKVQVSVKLTAFYSQFDPLDVGGSRAAVSDRIRTLLRHAKDKGAAVHFDMEQYRYKNATLDTLKSLLMEDEFRQRSDIGVTIQAYLRDSYQDLQDLIAWVKDRGTPISVRLIKGAYWDQET
;
A
#
# COMPACT_ATOMS: atom_id res chain seq x y z
N MET A 1 -6.61 32.71 -32.44
CA MET A 1 -6.83 33.81 -31.48
C MET A 1 -6.41 33.29 -30.12
N THR A 2 -5.12 33.34 -29.84
CA THR A 2 -4.48 32.81 -28.63
C THR A 2 -4.53 33.88 -27.54
N LEU A 3 -5.29 33.63 -26.48
CA LEU A 3 -5.26 34.46 -25.28
C LEU A 3 -3.94 34.19 -24.53
N PRO A 4 -3.13 35.21 -24.21
CA PRO A 4 -2.00 35.03 -23.31
C PRO A 4 -2.52 34.99 -21.87
N VAL A 5 -2.21 33.92 -21.14
CA VAL A 5 -2.35 33.89 -19.69
C VAL A 5 -1.23 34.77 -19.13
N SER A 6 -1.58 36.01 -18.80
CA SER A 6 -0.72 36.93 -18.06
C SER A 6 -0.61 36.45 -16.61
N ILE A 7 0.47 35.74 -16.29
CA ILE A 7 0.84 35.47 -14.89
C ILE A 7 1.42 36.77 -14.33
N ALA A 8 0.56 37.54 -13.67
CA ALA A 8 0.96 38.73 -12.94
C ALA A 8 1.84 38.32 -11.73
N SER A 9 2.92 39.07 -11.53
CA SER A 9 3.92 39.02 -10.47
C SER A 9 3.46 38.46 -9.11
N THR A 10 3.93 37.25 -8.75
CA THR A 10 3.88 36.68 -7.40
C THR A 10 5.26 36.15 -7.01
N ASN A 11 6.22 37.04 -6.70
CA ASN A 11 7.62 36.65 -6.47
C ASN A 11 8.07 36.70 -5.00
N ASP A 12 7.25 37.21 -4.06
CA ASP A 12 7.67 37.37 -2.65
C ASP A 12 7.15 36.26 -1.72
N SER A 13 5.90 35.82 -1.88
CA SER A 13 5.31 34.78 -1.00
C SER A 13 5.91 33.38 -1.25
N THR A 14 6.25 33.08 -2.50
CA THR A 14 6.83 31.79 -2.90
C THR A 14 8.23 31.61 -2.29
N SER A 15 9.00 32.70 -2.17
CA SER A 15 10.34 32.68 -1.56
C SER A 15 10.31 32.29 -0.09
N VAL A 16 9.35 32.81 0.69
CA VAL A 16 9.24 32.53 2.13
C VAL A 16 8.86 31.07 2.40
N TYR A 17 7.97 30.49 1.59
CA TYR A 17 7.59 29.08 1.75
C TYR A 17 8.72 28.13 1.29
N GLU A 18 9.44 28.49 0.23
CA GLU A 18 10.57 27.70 -0.26
C GLU A 18 11.69 27.61 0.77
N GLU A 19 12.09 28.76 1.36
CA GLU A 19 13.13 28.80 2.40
C GLU A 19 12.77 27.94 3.62
N LYS A 20 11.52 28.06 4.10
CA LYS A 20 11.03 27.25 5.23
C LYS A 20 10.98 25.77 4.88
N THR A 21 10.56 25.43 3.66
CA THR A 21 10.52 24.05 3.17
C THR A 21 11.92 23.45 3.16
N GLN A 22 12.91 24.17 2.63
CA GLN A 22 14.31 23.73 2.62
C GLN A 22 14.88 23.61 4.03
N ALA A 23 14.56 24.53 4.94
CA ALA A 23 15.00 24.46 6.33
C ALA A 23 14.46 23.20 7.04
N ILE A 24 13.16 22.92 6.91
CA ILE A 24 12.54 21.70 7.45
C ILE A 24 13.16 20.46 6.81
N ALA A 25 13.38 20.45 5.50
CA ALA A 25 13.99 19.32 4.80
C ALA A 25 15.42 19.04 5.31
N ARG A 26 16.24 20.07 5.52
CA ARG A 26 17.59 19.92 6.10
C ARG A 26 17.54 19.35 7.52
N GLN A 27 16.61 19.81 8.35
CA GLN A 27 16.43 19.28 9.70
C GLN A 27 16.04 17.79 9.67
N LEU A 28 15.07 17.40 8.85
CA LEU A 28 14.64 16.01 8.72
C LEU A 28 15.77 15.10 8.23
N LEU A 29 16.60 15.58 7.28
CA LEU A 29 17.77 14.84 6.80
C LEU A 29 18.82 14.65 7.90
N GLN A 30 19.09 15.70 8.67
CA GLN A 30 20.03 15.62 9.80
C GLN A 30 19.55 14.64 10.86
N ASP A 31 18.29 14.75 11.31
CA ASP A 31 17.69 13.85 12.29
C ASP A 31 17.70 12.38 11.80
N SER A 32 17.48 12.16 10.50
CA SER A 32 17.53 10.84 9.88
C SER A 32 18.94 10.27 9.84
N GLN A 33 19.95 11.08 9.50
CA GLN A 33 21.35 10.66 9.44
C GLN A 33 21.90 10.33 10.84
N GLU A 34 21.56 11.10 11.86
CA GLU A 34 21.95 10.84 13.24
C GLU A 34 21.34 9.52 13.75
N ARG A 35 20.05 9.27 13.46
CA ARG A 35 19.40 7.98 13.77
C ARG A 35 19.98 6.82 12.98
N GLN A 36 20.30 7.00 11.70
CA GLN A 36 20.96 5.98 10.88
C GLN A 36 22.37 5.68 11.39
N SER A 37 23.15 6.67 11.78
CA SER A 37 24.48 6.47 12.36
C SER A 37 24.43 5.67 13.66
N PHE A 38 23.46 5.97 14.52
CA PHE A 38 23.24 5.23 15.77
C PHE A 38 22.78 3.79 15.51
N LEU A 39 21.83 3.57 14.61
CA LEU A 39 21.36 2.23 14.23
C LEU A 39 22.42 1.43 13.45
N ALA A 40 23.22 2.07 12.61
CA ALA A 40 24.33 1.44 11.89
C ALA A 40 25.41 0.93 12.85
N SER A 41 25.73 1.69 13.90
CA SER A 41 26.68 1.22 14.95
C SER A 41 26.17 0.02 15.77
N LEU A 42 24.86 -0.24 15.78
CA LEU A 42 24.24 -1.38 16.47
C LEU A 42 23.97 -2.57 15.53
N ARG A 43 24.09 -2.38 14.20
CA ARG A 43 23.65 -3.33 13.17
C ARG A 43 24.81 -3.77 12.27
N ASP A 44 25.96 -4.06 12.85
CA ASP A 44 27.15 -4.51 12.10
C ASP A 44 27.10 -6.02 11.73
N GLN A 45 25.90 -6.49 11.36
CA GLN A 45 25.69 -7.75 10.66
C GLN A 45 24.81 -7.46 9.45
N MET A 46 25.45 -7.30 8.28
CA MET A 46 24.79 -7.08 7.01
C MET A 46 23.85 -8.26 6.69
N ARG A 47 22.55 -8.03 6.89
CA ARG A 47 21.47 -8.98 6.61
C ARG A 47 21.33 -9.19 5.10
N TRP A 48 20.89 -10.39 4.73
CA TRP A 48 20.79 -10.85 3.33
C TRP A 48 19.81 -10.01 2.49
N ASP A 49 18.78 -9.46 3.14
CA ASP A 49 17.73 -8.62 2.53
C ASP A 49 18.25 -7.27 1.99
N ASP A 50 19.10 -6.57 2.74
CA ASP A 50 19.70 -5.30 2.27
C ASP A 50 20.66 -5.54 1.10
N LYS A 51 21.37 -6.67 1.10
CA LYS A 51 22.27 -7.06 0.00
C LYS A 51 21.48 -7.33 -1.28
N LEU A 52 20.37 -8.05 -1.19
CA LEU A 52 19.49 -8.35 -2.33
C LEU A 52 18.94 -7.07 -2.96
N LEU A 53 18.49 -6.12 -2.15
CA LEU A 53 18.00 -4.82 -2.64
C LEU A 53 19.13 -4.02 -3.30
N ASN A 54 20.31 -3.95 -2.68
CA ASN A 54 21.45 -3.22 -3.25
C ASN A 54 21.92 -3.82 -4.59
N TRP A 55 21.94 -5.15 -4.72
CA TRP A 55 22.32 -5.81 -5.96
C TRP A 55 21.33 -5.53 -7.09
N THR A 56 20.03 -5.64 -6.82
CA THR A 56 18.98 -5.34 -7.80
C THR A 56 18.96 -3.87 -8.19
N MET A 57 19.29 -2.96 -7.28
CA MET A 57 19.42 -1.54 -7.63
C MET A 57 20.66 -1.25 -8.50
N GLY A 58 21.76 -1.99 -8.33
CA GLY A 58 23.03 -1.75 -9.04
C GLY A 58 23.13 -2.31 -10.46
N ASN A 59 22.30 -3.28 -10.85
CA ASN A 59 22.34 -3.91 -12.18
C ASN A 59 20.92 -4.12 -12.74
N SER A 60 20.61 -3.50 -13.88
CA SER A 60 19.26 -3.55 -14.49
C SER A 60 18.87 -4.94 -14.99
N GLY A 61 19.81 -5.71 -15.56
CA GLY A 61 19.56 -7.09 -16.01
C GLY A 61 19.25 -8.02 -14.85
N LEU A 62 20.06 -7.95 -13.79
CA LEU A 62 19.81 -8.71 -12.56
C LEU A 62 18.49 -8.32 -11.89
N ARG A 63 18.14 -7.03 -11.91
CA ARG A 63 16.88 -6.53 -11.33
C ARG A 63 15.67 -7.24 -11.92
N VAL A 64 15.59 -7.31 -13.25
CA VAL A 64 14.45 -7.90 -13.95
C VAL A 64 14.32 -9.38 -13.62
N GLN A 65 15.42 -10.14 -13.73
CA GLN A 65 15.35 -11.58 -13.48
C GLN A 65 15.09 -11.90 -12.00
N MET A 66 15.68 -11.13 -11.08
CA MET A 66 15.41 -11.29 -9.65
C MET A 66 13.96 -11.00 -9.31
N PHE A 67 13.36 -9.93 -9.84
CA PHE A 67 11.96 -9.61 -9.58
C PHE A 67 11.01 -10.65 -10.17
N ARG A 68 11.28 -11.17 -11.37
CA ARG A 68 10.49 -12.27 -11.95
C ARG A 68 10.60 -13.56 -11.13
N LEU A 69 11.80 -13.89 -10.65
CA LEU A 69 12.01 -15.06 -9.79
C LEU A 69 11.29 -14.92 -8.45
N ILE A 70 11.31 -13.73 -7.85
CA ILE A 70 10.58 -13.44 -6.61
C ILE A 70 9.06 -13.53 -6.84
N ASP A 71 8.58 -12.99 -7.96
CA ASP A 71 7.16 -12.99 -8.33
C ASP A 71 6.61 -14.41 -8.52
N CYS A 72 7.36 -15.31 -9.16
CA CYS A 72 6.92 -16.69 -9.33
C CYS A 72 7.12 -17.58 -8.09
N LEU A 73 7.94 -17.15 -7.12
CA LEU A 73 8.32 -17.96 -5.95
C LEU A 73 7.13 -18.55 -5.18
N PRO A 74 6.02 -17.82 -4.92
CA PRO A 74 4.86 -18.38 -4.20
C PRO A 74 4.18 -19.55 -4.94
N ALA A 75 4.34 -19.66 -6.26
CA ALA A 75 3.81 -20.75 -7.06
C ALA A 75 4.73 -22.00 -7.06
N LEU A 76 5.97 -21.89 -6.55
CA LEU A 76 6.94 -22.98 -6.53
C LEU A 76 6.78 -23.80 -5.24
N THR A 77 6.28 -25.03 -5.38
CA THR A 77 5.89 -25.86 -4.23
C THR A 77 7.02 -26.71 -3.66
N THR A 78 8.09 -26.91 -4.44
CA THR A 78 9.23 -27.76 -4.05
C THR A 78 10.57 -27.03 -4.12
N LYS A 79 11.51 -27.45 -3.26
CA LYS A 79 12.89 -26.90 -3.27
C LYS A 79 13.61 -27.15 -4.60
N THR A 80 13.33 -28.27 -5.26
CA THR A 80 13.85 -28.58 -6.59
C THR A 80 13.38 -27.57 -7.63
N GLU A 81 12.08 -27.25 -7.66
CA GLU A 81 11.54 -26.24 -8.57
C GLU A 81 12.17 -24.89 -8.32
N ILE A 82 12.31 -24.47 -7.05
CA ILE A 82 12.96 -23.22 -6.67
C ILE A 82 14.41 -23.19 -7.16
N ALA A 83 15.19 -24.26 -6.89
CA ALA A 83 16.58 -24.36 -7.33
C ALA A 83 16.71 -24.30 -8.86
N ARG A 84 15.80 -24.95 -9.58
CA ARG A 84 15.76 -24.90 -11.05
C ARG A 84 15.48 -23.49 -11.57
N HIS A 85 14.44 -22.83 -11.06
CA HIS A 85 14.11 -21.46 -11.46
C HIS A 85 15.22 -20.47 -11.08
N MET A 86 15.92 -20.69 -9.96
CA MET A 86 17.12 -19.90 -9.64
C MET A 86 18.18 -20.03 -10.74
N GLN A 87 18.44 -21.23 -11.27
CA GLN A 87 19.38 -21.41 -12.39
C GLN A 87 18.87 -20.77 -13.68
N ASP A 88 17.59 -20.95 -14.01
CA ASP A 88 17.01 -20.44 -15.27
C ASP A 88 16.99 -18.91 -15.31
N TYR A 89 16.65 -18.25 -14.19
CA TYR A 89 16.58 -16.79 -14.12
C TYR A 89 17.93 -16.12 -13.89
N LEU A 90 18.75 -16.68 -12.99
CA LEU A 90 19.98 -16.01 -12.57
C LEU A 90 21.22 -16.52 -13.33
N GLY A 91 21.15 -17.69 -13.95
CA GLY A 91 22.23 -18.26 -14.75
C GLY A 91 22.33 -17.74 -16.18
N ASP A 92 21.46 -16.80 -16.57
CA ASP A 92 21.52 -16.14 -17.89
C ASP A 92 22.86 -15.41 -18.06
N ASP A 93 23.59 -15.71 -19.14
CA ASP A 93 24.92 -15.15 -19.43
C ASP A 93 24.93 -13.61 -19.56
N SER A 94 23.77 -13.00 -19.80
CA SER A 94 23.61 -11.54 -19.84
C SER A 94 23.54 -10.88 -18.45
N VAL A 95 23.49 -11.67 -17.38
CA VAL A 95 23.34 -11.19 -16.00
C VAL A 95 24.66 -11.29 -15.25
N GLU A 96 25.24 -10.13 -14.92
CA GLU A 96 26.39 -10.09 -14.03
C GLU A 96 25.97 -10.33 -12.57
N LEU A 97 26.22 -11.55 -12.09
CA LEU A 97 25.93 -11.91 -10.71
C LEU A 97 27.02 -11.46 -9.72
N PRO A 98 26.63 -10.90 -8.57
CA PRO A 98 27.48 -10.78 -7.40
C PRO A 98 28.03 -12.13 -6.95
N GLN A 99 29.23 -12.13 -6.35
CA GLN A 99 29.92 -13.35 -5.92
C GLN A 99 29.06 -14.24 -5.00
N ALA A 100 28.27 -13.63 -4.11
CA ALA A 100 27.39 -14.36 -3.19
C ALA A 100 26.29 -15.14 -3.94
N LEU A 101 25.71 -14.58 -5.00
CA LEU A 101 24.71 -15.27 -5.83
C LEU A 101 25.36 -16.34 -6.72
N LYS A 102 26.54 -16.06 -7.28
CA LYS A 102 27.32 -17.08 -8.02
C LYS A 102 27.59 -18.32 -7.18
N SER A 103 28.00 -18.12 -5.92
CA SER A 103 28.24 -19.24 -5.00
C SER A 103 26.97 -20.03 -4.69
N LEU A 104 25.80 -19.37 -4.61
CA LEU A 104 24.52 -20.06 -4.39
C LEU A 104 24.06 -20.84 -5.61
N LEU A 105 24.41 -20.41 -6.82
CA LEU A 105 24.09 -21.12 -8.06
C LEU A 105 25.10 -22.20 -8.44
N ASN A 106 26.16 -22.37 -7.64
CA ASN A 106 27.22 -23.34 -7.91
C ASN A 106 26.79 -24.78 -7.54
N PHE A 107 25.78 -25.27 -8.24
CA PHE A 107 25.31 -26.65 -8.17
C PHE A 107 24.99 -27.15 -9.58
N ALA A 108 25.36 -28.40 -9.89
CA ALA A 108 25.18 -28.97 -11.23
C ALA A 108 23.76 -29.53 -11.46
N ASN A 109 23.05 -29.90 -10.39
CA ASN A 109 21.71 -30.46 -10.47
C ASN A 109 20.80 -29.81 -9.39
N PRO A 110 19.63 -29.25 -9.75
CA PRO A 110 18.65 -28.72 -8.79
C PRO A 110 18.24 -29.67 -7.67
N ASP A 111 18.21 -30.98 -7.93
CA ASP A 111 17.85 -32.01 -6.94
C ASP A 111 18.96 -32.31 -5.93
N SER A 112 20.16 -31.81 -6.17
CA SER A 112 21.31 -32.03 -5.31
C SER A 112 21.15 -31.35 -3.95
N MET A 113 21.84 -31.86 -2.93
CA MET A 113 21.85 -31.25 -1.60
C MET A 113 22.29 -29.77 -1.63
N PRO A 114 23.35 -29.38 -2.37
CA PRO A 114 23.67 -27.96 -2.58
C PRO A 114 22.53 -27.13 -3.20
N GLY A 115 21.83 -27.67 -4.20
CA GLY A 115 20.68 -27.00 -4.83
C GLY A 115 19.53 -26.75 -3.85
N GLN A 116 19.20 -27.75 -3.02
CA GLN A 116 18.14 -27.60 -2.00
C GLN A 116 18.51 -26.61 -0.89
N VAL A 117 19.80 -26.54 -0.51
CA VAL A 117 20.31 -25.54 0.43
C VAL A 117 20.20 -24.13 -0.17
N ALA A 118 20.56 -23.98 -1.46
CA ALA A 118 20.43 -22.71 -2.16
C ALA A 118 18.96 -22.24 -2.23
N ALA A 119 18.04 -23.12 -2.61
CA ALA A 119 16.61 -22.85 -2.64
C ALA A 119 16.06 -22.42 -1.28
N THR A 120 16.45 -23.12 -0.20
CA THR A 120 16.04 -22.76 1.16
C THR A 120 16.57 -21.38 1.55
N THR A 121 17.86 -21.13 1.30
CA THR A 121 18.50 -19.85 1.60
C THR A 121 17.80 -18.69 0.88
N PHE A 122 17.52 -18.87 -0.41
CA PHE A 122 16.84 -17.88 -1.23
C PHE A 122 15.42 -17.61 -0.72
N SER A 123 14.63 -18.66 -0.52
CA SER A 123 13.23 -18.54 -0.09
C SER A 123 13.12 -17.86 1.27
N THR A 124 13.94 -18.24 2.24
CA THR A 124 13.99 -17.59 3.56
C THR A 124 14.44 -16.13 3.45
N GLY A 125 15.36 -15.82 2.53
CA GLY A 125 15.77 -14.44 2.25
C GLY A 125 14.61 -13.58 1.73
N VAL A 126 13.85 -14.09 0.76
CA VAL A 126 12.67 -13.42 0.19
C VAL A 126 11.56 -13.28 1.23
N GLU A 127 11.27 -14.32 2.01
CA GLU A 127 10.28 -14.28 3.10
C GLU A 127 10.66 -13.24 4.16
N THR A 128 11.95 -13.16 4.53
CA THR A 128 12.47 -12.17 5.48
C THR A 128 12.31 -10.75 4.93
N LEU A 129 12.53 -10.55 3.63
CA LEU A 129 12.30 -9.27 2.97
C LEU A 129 10.81 -8.91 2.99
N ALA A 130 9.92 -9.84 2.63
CA ALA A 130 8.47 -9.64 2.65
C ALA A 130 7.96 -9.24 4.06
N ARG A 131 8.47 -9.88 5.12
CA ARG A 131 8.14 -9.55 6.52
C ARG A 131 8.55 -8.15 6.97
N LYS A 132 9.38 -7.42 6.22
CA LYS A 132 9.64 -5.99 6.48
C LYS A 132 8.47 -5.10 6.07
N TYR A 133 7.63 -5.56 5.14
CA TYR A 133 6.53 -4.80 4.54
C TYR A 133 5.15 -5.32 4.95
N ILE A 134 5.06 -6.53 5.48
CA ILE A 134 3.81 -7.18 5.91
C ILE A 134 3.75 -7.20 7.44
N SER A 135 2.66 -6.71 8.03
CA SER A 135 2.50 -6.65 9.49
C SER A 135 2.32 -8.02 10.16
N GLY A 136 1.90 -9.03 9.40
CA GLY A 136 1.69 -10.41 9.84
C GLY A 136 0.83 -11.19 8.86
N GLU A 137 0.99 -12.51 8.84
CA GLU A 137 0.17 -13.44 8.02
C GLU A 137 -1.16 -13.78 8.71
N THR A 138 -1.25 -13.53 10.01
CA THR A 138 -2.45 -13.76 10.83
C THR A 138 -2.76 -12.52 11.64
N LEU A 139 -4.03 -12.35 12.02
CA LEU A 139 -4.43 -11.21 12.86
C LEU A 139 -3.61 -11.13 14.15
N LYS A 140 -3.33 -12.26 14.80
CA LYS A 140 -2.54 -12.30 16.04
C LYS A 140 -1.12 -11.73 15.84
N GLN A 141 -0.51 -11.98 14.70
CA GLN A 141 0.80 -11.39 14.36
C GLN A 141 0.65 -9.89 14.08
N SER A 142 -0.33 -9.50 13.28
CA SER A 142 -0.61 -8.08 12.97
C SER A 142 -0.91 -7.25 14.21
N LEU A 143 -1.67 -7.78 15.18
CA LEU A 143 -1.96 -7.11 16.46
C LEU A 143 -0.69 -6.82 17.26
N LYS A 144 0.28 -7.75 17.31
CA LYS A 144 1.57 -7.50 17.99
C LYS A 144 2.32 -6.35 17.33
N THR A 145 2.34 -6.31 16.00
CA THR A 145 2.96 -5.23 15.22
C THR A 145 2.26 -3.90 15.47
N ILE A 146 0.93 -3.86 15.42
CA ILE A 146 0.12 -2.68 15.72
C ILE A 146 0.39 -2.15 17.13
N GLU A 147 0.39 -3.01 18.15
CA GLU A 147 0.66 -2.61 19.53
C GLU A 147 2.07 -2.06 19.72
N GLN A 148 3.06 -2.59 18.99
CA GLN A 148 4.41 -2.05 18.97
C GLN A 148 4.46 -0.66 18.33
N LEU A 149 3.81 -0.46 17.18
CA LEU A 149 3.74 0.83 16.50
C LEU A 149 3.02 1.89 17.36
N ARG A 150 1.92 1.51 18.02
CA ARG A 150 1.19 2.42 18.93
C ARG A 150 2.04 2.86 20.12
N LYS A 151 2.89 2.00 20.68
CA LYS A 151 3.86 2.38 21.73
C LYS A 151 4.90 3.39 21.24
N GLN A 152 5.12 3.46 19.93
CA GLN A 152 5.99 4.44 19.27
C GLN A 152 5.21 5.66 18.76
N SER A 153 3.97 5.87 19.23
CA SER A 153 3.08 6.94 18.77
C SER A 153 2.85 6.94 17.26
N MET A 154 2.73 5.76 16.65
CA MET A 154 2.32 5.58 15.26
C MET A 154 0.96 4.90 15.18
N THR A 155 0.09 5.40 14.32
CA THR A 155 -1.18 4.75 13.96
C THR A 155 -0.99 3.88 12.71
N PHE A 156 -2.07 3.21 12.28
CA PHE A 156 -2.05 2.31 11.15
C PHE A 156 -3.34 2.41 10.35
N THR A 157 -3.26 1.95 9.12
CA THR A 157 -4.41 1.48 8.34
C THR A 157 -4.10 0.04 7.92
N MET A 158 -5.09 -0.85 8.00
CA MET A 158 -4.90 -2.25 7.59
C MET A 158 -5.38 -2.47 6.16
N ASP A 159 -4.54 -3.02 5.30
CA ASP A 159 -4.88 -3.51 3.96
C ASP A 159 -4.74 -5.03 3.95
N LEU A 160 -5.74 -5.74 3.44
CA LEU A 160 -5.66 -7.17 3.22
C LEU A 160 -4.97 -7.42 1.88
N LEU A 161 -3.81 -8.07 1.94
CA LEU A 161 -3.12 -8.53 0.75
C LEU A 161 -3.89 -9.70 0.13
N GLY A 162 -4.16 -9.61 -1.17
CA GLY A 162 -4.85 -10.64 -1.92
C GLY A 162 -4.57 -10.49 -3.41
N GLU A 163 -4.81 -11.57 -4.15
CA GLU A 163 -4.78 -11.57 -5.59
C GLU A 163 -6.01 -10.85 -6.18
N ALA A 164 -6.01 -10.67 -7.51
CA ALA A 164 -7.16 -10.09 -8.19
C ALA A 164 -8.40 -10.96 -7.96
N VAL A 165 -9.50 -10.32 -7.54
CA VAL A 165 -10.79 -10.98 -7.39
C VAL A 165 -11.38 -11.22 -8.78
N VAL A 166 -11.54 -12.49 -9.17
CA VAL A 166 -12.00 -12.90 -10.50
C VAL A 166 -13.34 -13.64 -10.47
N THR A 167 -13.86 -13.94 -9.27
CA THR A 167 -15.20 -14.54 -9.08
C THR A 167 -16.02 -13.81 -8.02
N GLU A 168 -17.35 -13.90 -8.11
CA GLU A 168 -18.25 -13.33 -7.08
C GLU A 168 -18.11 -14.05 -5.72
N THR A 169 -17.69 -15.31 -5.71
CA THR A 169 -17.36 -16.04 -4.48
C THR A 169 -16.15 -15.44 -3.78
N GLU A 170 -15.10 -15.09 -4.53
CA GLU A 170 -13.94 -14.39 -3.99
C GLU A 170 -14.30 -12.97 -3.54
N ALA A 171 -15.14 -12.25 -4.28
CA ALA A 171 -15.62 -10.92 -3.87
C ALA A 171 -16.40 -10.97 -2.54
N GLN A 172 -17.22 -12.01 -2.36
CA GLN A 172 -17.92 -12.24 -1.10
C GLN A 172 -16.95 -12.61 0.02
N ALA A 173 -16.00 -13.51 -0.23
CA ALA A 173 -14.98 -13.89 0.73
C ALA A 173 -14.11 -12.69 1.15
N TYR A 174 -13.79 -11.78 0.23
CA TYR A 174 -13.07 -10.54 0.49
C TYR A 174 -13.86 -9.63 1.44
N LEU A 175 -15.17 -9.43 1.18
CA LEU A 175 -16.05 -8.71 2.10
C LEU A 175 -16.06 -9.34 3.49
N ASP A 176 -16.30 -10.66 3.58
CA ASP A 176 -16.38 -11.38 4.85
C ASP A 176 -15.08 -11.25 5.66
N GLN A 177 -13.92 -11.32 5.00
CA GLN A 177 -12.62 -11.09 5.63
C GLN A 177 -12.49 -9.68 6.20
N TYR A 178 -12.96 -8.64 5.51
CA TYR A 178 -12.95 -7.28 6.07
C TYR A 178 -13.91 -7.12 7.24
N LEU A 179 -15.10 -7.71 7.19
CA LEU A 179 -16.06 -7.67 8.30
C LEU A 179 -15.48 -8.33 9.56
N ASP A 180 -14.84 -9.48 9.39
CA ASP A 180 -14.13 -10.19 10.46
C ASP A 180 -12.94 -9.38 10.99
N LEU A 181 -12.09 -8.87 10.10
CA LEU A 181 -10.94 -8.03 10.45
C LEU A 181 -11.36 -6.79 11.26
N ILE A 182 -12.37 -6.05 10.80
CA ILE A 182 -12.90 -4.88 11.51
C ILE A 182 -13.40 -5.27 12.89
N THR A 183 -14.15 -6.37 13.00
CA THR A 183 -14.67 -6.86 14.28
C THR A 183 -13.54 -7.15 15.25
N GLN A 184 -12.57 -7.98 14.84
CA GLN A 184 -11.52 -8.40 15.75
C GLN A 184 -10.53 -7.27 16.09
N LEU A 185 -10.22 -6.37 15.15
CA LEU A 185 -9.38 -5.20 15.42
C LEU A 185 -10.06 -4.24 16.40
N THR A 186 -11.36 -3.97 16.21
CA THR A 186 -12.09 -3.06 17.11
C THR A 186 -12.24 -3.65 18.51
N GLU A 187 -12.51 -4.95 18.63
CA GLU A 187 -12.49 -5.67 19.90
C GLU A 187 -11.13 -5.58 20.61
N ALA A 188 -10.03 -5.80 19.89
CA ALA A 188 -8.69 -5.64 20.43
C ALA A 188 -8.41 -4.18 20.86
N SER A 189 -8.90 -3.21 20.08
CA SER A 189 -8.66 -1.78 20.32
C SER A 189 -9.26 -1.24 21.63
N THR A 190 -10.26 -1.93 22.18
CA THR A 190 -10.85 -1.59 23.49
C THR A 190 -9.82 -1.61 24.63
N ARG A 191 -8.77 -2.42 24.49
CA ARG A 191 -7.70 -2.58 25.50
C ARG A 191 -6.55 -1.60 25.27
N TRP A 192 -6.53 -0.88 24.15
CA TRP A 192 -5.45 0.04 23.83
C TRP A 192 -5.60 1.33 24.62
N LYS A 193 -4.54 1.71 25.32
CA LYS A 193 -4.42 3.04 25.93
C LYS A 193 -4.57 4.11 24.86
N SER A 194 -5.29 5.18 25.20
CA SER A 194 -5.39 6.35 24.33
C SER A 194 -4.02 7.03 24.23
N VAL A 195 -3.64 7.41 23.02
CA VAL A 195 -2.42 8.15 22.71
C VAL A 195 -2.83 9.41 21.96
N PRO A 196 -2.91 10.59 22.62
CA PRO A 196 -3.48 11.80 22.02
C PRO A 196 -2.86 12.19 20.68
N GLN A 197 -1.56 11.94 20.47
CA GLN A 197 -0.85 12.23 19.22
C GLN A 197 -1.42 11.50 17.99
N ILE A 198 -2.04 10.34 18.18
CA ILE A 198 -2.54 9.49 17.10
C ILE A 198 -4.02 9.15 17.18
N ASP A 199 -4.64 9.33 18.35
CA ASP A 199 -6.04 9.04 18.59
C ASP A 199 -6.89 10.34 18.64
N GLU A 200 -6.29 11.51 18.50
CA GLU A 200 -6.99 12.80 18.49
C GLU A 200 -6.44 13.76 17.42
N ALA A 201 -7.32 14.53 16.79
CA ALA A 201 -6.95 15.64 15.93
C ALA A 201 -7.81 16.86 16.26
N GLN A 202 -7.16 17.97 16.64
CA GLN A 202 -7.84 19.22 17.00
C GLN A 202 -8.93 19.04 18.09
N GLY A 203 -8.70 18.13 19.04
CA GLY A 203 -9.65 17.81 20.12
C GLY A 203 -10.81 16.88 19.71
N VAL A 204 -10.81 16.38 18.47
CA VAL A 204 -11.75 15.38 17.98
C VAL A 204 -11.10 14.00 18.07
N ALA A 205 -11.78 13.05 18.72
CA ALA A 205 -11.32 11.67 18.77
C ALA A 205 -11.36 11.02 17.38
N LEU A 206 -10.27 10.35 17.02
CA LEU A 206 -10.15 9.58 15.80
C LEU A 206 -10.44 8.10 16.08
N SER A 207 -10.91 7.37 15.06
CA SER A 207 -11.02 5.92 15.14
C SER A 207 -9.64 5.30 15.35
N LYS A 208 -9.50 4.49 16.41
CA LYS A 208 -8.27 3.73 16.68
C LYS A 208 -8.00 2.65 15.62
N VAL A 209 -9.04 2.25 14.89
CA VAL A 209 -8.99 1.24 13.83
C VAL A 209 -9.34 1.90 12.51
N GLN A 210 -8.46 1.72 11.53
CA GLN A 210 -8.67 2.14 10.16
C GLN A 210 -8.32 0.97 9.23
N VAL A 211 -9.14 0.78 8.19
CA VAL A 211 -8.86 -0.17 7.11
C VAL A 211 -8.77 0.57 5.78
N SER A 212 -7.89 0.11 4.90
CA SER A 212 -7.83 0.53 3.49
C SER A 212 -8.37 -0.60 2.63
N VAL A 213 -9.21 -0.27 1.66
CA VAL A 213 -9.91 -1.23 0.80
C VAL A 213 -9.80 -0.82 -0.66
N LYS A 214 -9.76 -1.81 -1.54
CA LYS A 214 -9.75 -1.63 -3.00
C LYS A 214 -11.16 -1.85 -3.53
N LEU A 215 -11.69 -0.90 -4.28
CA LEU A 215 -13.10 -0.95 -4.70
C LEU A 215 -13.33 -2.13 -5.67
N THR A 216 -12.38 -2.40 -6.57
CA THR A 216 -12.55 -3.48 -7.55
C THR A 216 -12.54 -4.87 -6.91
N ALA A 217 -12.01 -5.03 -5.71
CA ALA A 217 -12.03 -6.32 -5.00
C ALA A 217 -13.43 -6.69 -4.46
N PHE A 218 -14.39 -5.77 -4.46
CA PHE A 218 -15.78 -6.05 -4.07
C PHE A 218 -16.68 -6.47 -5.25
N TYR A 219 -16.15 -6.55 -6.48
CA TYR A 219 -16.91 -7.00 -7.63
C TYR A 219 -16.00 -7.57 -8.71
N SER A 220 -16.17 -8.85 -9.06
CA SER A 220 -15.25 -9.54 -9.97
C SER A 220 -15.31 -9.05 -11.42
N GLN A 221 -16.43 -8.43 -11.81
CA GLN A 221 -16.60 -7.85 -13.15
C GLN A 221 -16.60 -6.32 -13.13
N PHE A 222 -15.83 -5.72 -12.21
CA PHE A 222 -15.69 -4.27 -12.16
C PHE A 222 -15.08 -3.75 -13.46
N ASP A 223 -15.94 -3.19 -14.31
CA ASP A 223 -15.60 -2.77 -15.67
C ASP A 223 -15.98 -1.28 -15.86
N PRO A 224 -15.02 -0.40 -16.18
CA PRO A 224 -15.30 0.99 -16.48
C PRO A 224 -16.17 1.19 -17.74
N LEU A 225 -16.35 0.17 -18.58
CA LEU A 225 -17.27 0.22 -19.72
C LEU A 225 -18.73 -0.01 -19.33
N ASP A 226 -18.99 -0.72 -18.23
CA ASP A 226 -20.32 -0.88 -17.62
C ASP A 226 -20.35 -0.18 -16.26
N VAL A 227 -20.27 1.15 -16.27
CA VAL A 227 -20.32 1.97 -15.05
C VAL A 227 -21.62 1.72 -14.27
N GLY A 228 -22.74 1.52 -14.96
CA GLY A 228 -24.04 1.30 -14.34
C GLY A 228 -24.11 -0.02 -13.57
N GLY A 229 -23.76 -1.13 -14.23
CA GLY A 229 -23.72 -2.45 -13.63
C GLY A 229 -22.65 -2.56 -12.55
N SER A 230 -21.43 -2.07 -12.81
CA SER A 230 -20.33 -2.07 -11.84
C SER A 230 -20.69 -1.29 -10.58
N ARG A 231 -21.25 -0.08 -10.73
CA ARG A 231 -21.69 0.72 -9.58
C ARG A 231 -22.78 0.00 -8.79
N ALA A 232 -23.79 -0.57 -9.45
CA ALA A 232 -24.87 -1.25 -8.77
C ALA A 232 -24.37 -2.46 -7.98
N ALA A 233 -23.58 -3.34 -8.62
CA ALA A 233 -23.07 -4.56 -8.01
C ALA A 233 -22.12 -4.29 -6.84
N VAL A 234 -21.18 -3.35 -7.01
CA VAL A 234 -20.20 -3.04 -5.96
C VAL A 234 -20.84 -2.32 -4.78
N SER A 235 -21.88 -1.50 -5.02
CA SER A 235 -22.45 -0.65 -3.99
C SER A 235 -23.03 -1.44 -2.82
N ASP A 236 -23.70 -2.56 -3.07
CA ASP A 236 -24.33 -3.36 -2.00
C ASP A 236 -23.32 -3.92 -0.99
N ARG A 237 -22.17 -4.39 -1.49
CA ARG A 237 -21.07 -4.84 -0.62
C ARG A 237 -20.44 -3.69 0.14
N ILE A 238 -20.27 -2.52 -0.50
CA ILE A 238 -19.76 -1.33 0.18
C ILE A 238 -20.73 -0.82 1.25
N ARG A 239 -22.05 -0.82 1.01
CA ARG A 239 -23.05 -0.48 2.04
C ARG A 239 -22.90 -1.40 3.25
N THR A 240 -22.76 -2.71 3.01
CA THR A 240 -22.56 -3.71 4.07
C THR A 240 -21.30 -3.44 4.88
N LEU A 241 -20.17 -3.23 4.20
CA LEU A 241 -18.89 -2.87 4.82
C LEU A 241 -19.01 -1.59 5.66
N LEU A 242 -19.58 -0.53 5.09
CA LEU A 242 -19.69 0.77 5.72
C LEU A 242 -20.61 0.72 6.94
N ARG A 243 -21.76 0.05 6.87
CA ARG A 243 -22.65 -0.14 8.04
C ARG A 243 -21.91 -0.84 9.17
N HIS A 244 -21.24 -1.95 8.86
CA HIS A 244 -20.47 -2.70 9.86
C HIS A 244 -19.33 -1.88 10.47
N ALA A 245 -18.59 -1.13 9.64
CA ALA A 245 -17.53 -0.25 10.11
C ALA A 245 -18.05 0.84 11.05
N LYS A 246 -19.21 1.45 10.73
CA LYS A 246 -19.89 2.43 11.57
C LYS A 246 -20.28 1.83 12.92
N ASP A 247 -20.91 0.65 12.90
CA ASP A 247 -21.36 -0.04 14.10
C ASP A 247 -20.20 -0.42 15.04
N LYS A 248 -19.04 -0.74 14.46
CA LYS A 248 -17.82 -1.10 15.21
C LYS A 248 -16.92 0.09 15.56
N GLY A 249 -17.19 1.29 15.01
CA GLY A 249 -16.37 2.49 15.22
C GLY A 249 -15.03 2.50 14.45
N ALA A 250 -14.95 1.79 13.32
CA ALA A 250 -13.78 1.76 12.45
C ALA A 250 -13.90 2.75 11.29
N ALA A 251 -12.79 3.42 10.97
CA ALA A 251 -12.68 4.25 9.79
C ALA A 251 -12.37 3.42 8.53
N VAL A 252 -12.89 3.83 7.38
CA VAL A 252 -12.68 3.15 6.10
C VAL A 252 -12.04 4.10 5.11
N HIS A 253 -10.98 3.65 4.45
CA HIS A 253 -10.30 4.40 3.41
C HIS A 253 -10.36 3.62 2.10
N PHE A 254 -10.75 4.29 1.02
CA PHE A 254 -10.78 3.69 -0.32
C PHE A 254 -9.49 4.04 -1.04
N ASP A 255 -8.72 3.01 -1.40
CA ASP A 255 -7.51 3.15 -2.19
C ASP A 255 -7.85 3.40 -3.66
N MET A 256 -6.96 4.11 -4.35
CA MET A 256 -7.08 4.38 -5.77
C MET A 256 -6.22 3.39 -6.55
N GLU A 257 -6.85 2.72 -7.50
CA GLU A 257 -6.26 1.65 -8.31
C GLU A 257 -5.75 2.22 -9.65
N GLN A 258 -5.64 1.40 -10.69
CA GLN A 258 -5.18 1.85 -12.01
C GLN A 258 -6.10 2.94 -12.56
N TYR A 259 -5.54 3.84 -13.39
CA TYR A 259 -6.27 4.96 -14.00
C TYR A 259 -7.59 4.57 -14.64
N ARG A 260 -7.66 3.38 -15.27
CA ARG A 260 -8.89 2.86 -15.90
C ARG A 260 -10.09 2.77 -14.96
N TYR A 261 -9.87 2.58 -13.66
CA TYR A 261 -10.92 2.47 -12.65
C TYR A 261 -11.22 3.78 -11.94
N LYS A 262 -10.33 4.77 -12.02
CA LYS A 262 -10.36 5.99 -11.20
C LYS A 262 -11.72 6.69 -11.21
N ASN A 263 -12.25 6.99 -12.40
CA ASN A 263 -13.52 7.70 -12.53
C ASN A 263 -14.68 6.88 -11.97
N ALA A 264 -14.75 5.59 -12.31
CA ALA A 264 -15.78 4.69 -11.79
C ALA A 264 -15.74 4.59 -10.25
N THR A 265 -14.54 4.56 -9.67
CA THR A 265 -14.35 4.58 -8.22
C THR A 265 -14.83 5.88 -7.59
N LEU A 266 -14.40 7.03 -8.10
CA LEU A 266 -14.82 8.33 -7.58
C LEU A 266 -16.34 8.53 -7.70
N ASP A 267 -16.93 8.19 -8.83
CA ASP A 267 -18.37 8.36 -9.07
C ASP A 267 -19.21 7.43 -8.19
N THR A 268 -18.78 6.18 -8.03
CA THR A 268 -19.44 5.22 -7.13
C THR A 268 -19.43 5.71 -5.69
N LEU A 269 -18.27 6.15 -5.20
CA LEU A 269 -18.13 6.66 -3.83
C LEU A 269 -18.92 7.96 -3.64
N LYS A 270 -18.86 8.91 -4.58
CA LYS A 270 -19.64 10.15 -4.51
C LYS A 270 -21.14 9.88 -4.45
N SER A 271 -21.64 8.89 -5.22
CA SER A 271 -23.04 8.49 -5.21
C SER A 271 -23.44 7.85 -3.87
N LEU A 272 -22.67 6.86 -3.40
CA LEU A 272 -22.93 6.14 -2.14
C LEU A 272 -22.92 7.07 -0.93
N LEU A 273 -21.94 7.96 -0.86
CA LEU A 273 -21.74 8.84 0.30
C LEU A 273 -22.74 10.00 0.37
N MET A 274 -23.63 10.12 -0.60
CA MET A 274 -24.78 11.03 -0.58
C MET A 274 -26.05 10.38 -0.03
N GLU A 275 -26.08 9.05 0.12
CA GLU A 275 -27.18 8.34 0.76
C GLU A 275 -27.30 8.75 2.24
N ASP A 276 -28.53 8.90 2.74
CA ASP A 276 -28.82 9.49 4.06
C ASP A 276 -28.06 8.79 5.20
N GLU A 277 -27.90 7.46 5.14
CA GLU A 277 -27.22 6.68 6.17
C GLU A 277 -25.71 6.94 6.27
N PHE A 278 -25.08 7.43 5.18
CA PHE A 278 -23.65 7.70 5.08
C PHE A 278 -23.30 9.17 4.95
N ARG A 279 -24.25 10.05 4.60
CA ARG A 279 -23.99 11.47 4.33
C ARG A 279 -23.30 12.20 5.47
N GLN A 280 -23.63 11.86 6.71
CA GLN A 280 -23.08 12.47 7.92
C GLN A 280 -21.80 11.81 8.45
N ARG A 281 -21.22 10.84 7.73
CA ARG A 281 -19.98 10.16 8.14
C ARG A 281 -18.74 10.96 7.79
N SER A 282 -17.87 11.20 8.77
CA SER A 282 -16.56 11.86 8.60
C SER A 282 -15.37 10.90 8.72
N ASP A 283 -15.63 9.63 9.02
CA ASP A 283 -14.66 8.55 9.22
C ASP A 283 -14.37 7.76 7.92
N ILE A 284 -14.63 8.39 6.77
CA ILE A 284 -14.44 7.82 5.44
C ILE A 284 -13.37 8.64 4.69
N GLY A 285 -12.53 7.96 3.93
CA GLY A 285 -11.54 8.61 3.10
C GLY A 285 -11.37 8.02 1.70
N VAL A 286 -10.73 8.79 0.85
CA VAL A 286 -10.40 8.41 -0.54
C VAL A 286 -8.95 8.79 -0.85
N THR A 287 -8.29 7.96 -1.67
CA THR A 287 -6.95 8.23 -2.16
C THR A 287 -7.00 9.01 -3.48
N ILE A 288 -6.08 9.98 -3.65
CA ILE A 288 -5.86 10.72 -4.90
C ILE A 288 -4.39 10.58 -5.30
N GLN A 289 -4.14 10.32 -6.59
CA GLN A 289 -2.81 10.07 -7.15
C GLN A 289 -2.29 11.33 -7.87
N ALA A 290 -1.34 12.04 -7.26
CA ALA A 290 -0.79 13.31 -7.73
C ALA A 290 0.00 13.22 -9.05
N TYR A 291 0.42 12.02 -9.46
CA TYR A 291 1.10 11.82 -10.75
C TYR A 291 0.15 11.90 -11.96
N LEU A 292 -1.16 11.83 -11.74
CA LEU A 292 -2.15 11.91 -12.81
C LEU A 292 -2.34 13.36 -13.21
N ARG A 293 -2.39 13.60 -14.52
CA ARG A 293 -2.51 14.95 -15.09
C ARG A 293 -3.82 15.64 -14.72
N ASP A 294 -4.87 14.86 -14.43
CA ASP A 294 -6.19 15.35 -14.07
C ASP A 294 -6.47 15.33 -12.55
N SER A 295 -5.51 14.91 -11.72
CA SER A 295 -5.66 14.85 -10.25
C SER A 295 -6.02 16.19 -9.60
N TYR A 296 -5.54 17.30 -10.16
CA TYR A 296 -5.91 18.64 -9.71
C TYR A 296 -7.40 18.90 -9.92
N GLN A 297 -7.93 18.55 -11.10
CA GLN A 297 -9.34 18.71 -11.40
C GLN A 297 -10.19 17.78 -10.54
N ASP A 298 -9.78 16.51 -10.38
CA ASP A 298 -10.47 15.55 -9.50
C ASP A 298 -10.60 16.09 -8.07
N LEU A 299 -9.55 16.73 -7.55
CA LEU A 299 -9.54 17.31 -6.21
C LEU A 299 -10.46 18.54 -6.11
N GLN A 300 -10.48 19.41 -7.14
CA GLN A 300 -11.43 20.54 -7.19
C GLN A 300 -12.88 20.04 -7.19
N ASP A 301 -13.17 19.04 -8.00
CA ASP A 301 -14.51 18.43 -8.09
C ASP A 301 -14.90 17.75 -6.77
N LEU A 302 -13.95 17.09 -6.11
CA LEU A 302 -14.16 16.49 -4.80
C LEU A 302 -14.46 17.54 -3.73
N ILE A 303 -13.74 18.67 -3.72
CA ILE A 303 -14.00 19.79 -2.81
C ILE A 303 -15.41 20.37 -3.04
N ALA A 304 -15.81 20.56 -4.31
CA ALA A 304 -17.15 21.05 -4.64
C ALA A 304 -18.23 20.07 -4.18
N TRP A 305 -18.03 18.77 -4.42
CA TRP A 305 -18.93 17.72 -3.98
C TRP A 305 -19.04 17.61 -2.44
N VAL A 306 -17.94 17.71 -1.71
CA VAL A 306 -17.97 17.69 -0.22
C VAL A 306 -18.75 18.88 0.35
N LYS A 307 -18.67 20.06 -0.29
CA LYS A 307 -19.46 21.23 0.12
C LYS A 307 -20.96 20.98 -0.03
N ASP A 308 -21.38 20.31 -1.11
CA ASP A 308 -22.78 19.90 -1.29
C ASP A 308 -23.18 18.79 -0.29
N ARG A 309 -22.31 17.80 -0.09
CA ARG A 309 -22.52 16.73 0.90
C ARG A 309 -22.76 17.28 2.31
N GLY A 310 -22.01 18.31 2.69
CA GLY A 310 -22.11 18.99 4.00
C GLY A 310 -21.27 18.36 5.12
N THR A 311 -20.61 17.24 4.85
CA THR A 311 -19.75 16.54 5.80
C THR A 311 -18.41 16.23 5.15
N PRO A 312 -17.28 16.48 5.82
CA PRO A 312 -15.95 16.23 5.24
C PRO A 312 -15.67 14.74 5.04
N ILE A 313 -14.73 14.46 4.14
CA ILE A 313 -14.04 13.17 4.03
C ILE A 313 -12.53 13.41 4.13
N SER A 314 -11.76 12.37 4.45
CA SER A 314 -10.30 12.45 4.39
C SER A 314 -9.77 12.16 2.99
N VAL A 315 -8.75 12.90 2.56
CA VAL A 315 -8.04 12.65 1.28
C VAL A 315 -6.62 12.22 1.58
N ARG A 316 -6.24 11.02 1.15
CA ARG A 316 -4.86 10.56 1.16
C ARG A 316 -4.22 10.90 -0.18
N LEU A 317 -3.37 11.92 -0.19
CA LEU A 317 -2.64 12.31 -1.39
C LEU A 317 -1.35 11.49 -1.51
N ILE A 318 -1.25 10.70 -2.56
CA ILE A 318 -0.06 9.90 -2.90
C ILE A 318 0.51 10.34 -4.24
N LYS A 319 1.71 9.87 -4.61
CA LYS A 319 2.23 10.05 -5.98
C LYS A 319 1.43 9.20 -6.97
N GLY A 320 1.53 7.88 -6.83
CA GLY A 320 0.92 6.86 -7.69
C GLY A 320 1.68 5.54 -7.56
N ALA A 321 1.02 4.42 -7.82
CA ALA A 321 1.61 3.07 -7.67
C ALA A 321 1.67 2.28 -9.00
N TYR A 322 1.12 2.82 -10.09
CA TYR A 322 0.94 2.10 -11.36
C TYR A 322 1.67 2.77 -12.55
N TRP A 323 2.72 3.54 -12.28
CA TRP A 323 3.39 4.37 -13.30
C TRP A 323 3.90 3.58 -14.52
N ASP A 324 4.62 2.48 -14.29
CA ASP A 324 5.13 1.63 -15.38
C ASP A 324 4.02 0.93 -16.18
N GLN A 325 2.85 0.71 -15.57
CA GLN A 325 1.70 0.09 -16.26
C GLN A 325 0.93 1.11 -17.12
N GLU A 326 0.94 2.37 -16.73
CA GLU A 326 0.19 3.45 -17.38
C GLU A 326 0.98 4.20 -18.47
N THR A 327 2.28 3.91 -18.58
CA THR A 327 3.19 4.53 -19.54
C THR A 327 3.47 3.58 -20.71
#